data_AF-A0A1H8U4P9-F1
#
_entry.id   AF-A0A1H8U4P9-F1
#
_cell.length_a   1.000
_cell.length_b   1.000
_cell.length_c   1.000
_cell.angle_alpha   90.00
_cell.angle_beta   90.00
_cell.angle_gamma   90.00
#
_symmetry.space_group_name_H-M   'P 1'
#
loop_
_entity.id
_entity.type
_entity.pdbx_description
1 polymer ?
#
loop_
_entity_poly.entity_id
_entity_poly.type
_entity_poly.pdbx_seq_one_letter_code
_entity_poly.pdbx_strand_id
1 'polypeptide(L)'
;MNKIVVVLLFIVMAGSLVGCAINQKSINDQEPVAGDQLYIAAHYKEKLAAMKLAEVAAMPYFHSPFIVVAEDEAGRQSAVIFHDDETTKSVQLPVTYESITRMVQQRGFDLSSEASRWNLHLFEINHKLYWEFEDGQEKLILDTAGQEVADPFHQDELNGTSS
;
A
#
# COMPACT_ATOMS: atom_id res chain seq x y z
N MET A 1 19.37 -45.06 62.75
CA MET A 1 18.20 -44.28 63.20
C MET A 1 18.52 -42.80 63.05
N ASN A 2 17.79 -42.18 62.13
CA ASN A 2 17.32 -40.79 62.06
C ASN A 2 18.32 -39.63 62.13
N LYS A 3 18.62 -39.17 60.91
CA LYS A 3 18.98 -37.81 60.48
C LYS A 3 18.25 -36.73 61.30
N ILE A 4 18.99 -36.04 62.15
CA ILE A 4 18.57 -34.77 62.78
C ILE A 4 19.68 -33.77 62.50
N VAL A 5 19.54 -33.02 61.41
CA VAL A 5 19.88 -31.60 61.34
C VAL A 5 18.90 -31.01 60.32
N VAL A 6 17.69 -30.75 60.80
CA VAL A 6 16.65 -30.05 60.05
C VAL A 6 17.16 -28.63 59.84
N VAL A 7 17.29 -28.29 58.56
CA VAL A 7 17.77 -27.03 58.02
C VAL A 7 17.04 -25.85 58.67
N LEU A 8 17.84 -24.98 59.26
CA LEU A 8 17.45 -23.68 59.79
C LEU A 8 16.71 -22.86 58.71
N LEU A 9 15.43 -22.57 59.00
CA LEU A 9 14.87 -21.22 59.03
C LEU A 9 15.40 -20.24 57.97
N PHE A 10 14.79 -20.27 56.78
CA PHE A 10 14.79 -19.15 55.83
C PHE A 10 13.35 -18.77 55.50
N ILE A 11 12.69 -18.12 56.46
CA ILE A 11 11.53 -17.26 56.20
C ILE A 11 11.78 -15.97 56.98
N VAL A 12 12.40 -14.98 56.35
CA VAL A 12 12.36 -13.58 56.80
C VAL A 12 12.35 -12.65 55.60
N MET A 13 11.26 -11.89 55.51
CA MET A 13 11.06 -10.61 54.81
C MET A 13 10.98 -10.61 53.27
N ALA A 14 9.77 -10.97 52.82
CA ALA A 14 9.08 -10.18 51.82
C ALA A 14 8.84 -8.75 52.34
N GLY A 15 9.03 -7.75 51.47
CA GLY A 15 8.53 -6.39 51.67
C GLY A 15 9.63 -5.33 51.74
N SER A 16 9.91 -4.71 50.59
CA SER A 16 10.18 -3.27 50.39
C SER A 16 11.06 -3.04 49.16
N LEU A 17 10.58 -3.39 47.97
CA LEU A 17 11.00 -2.71 46.75
C LEU A 17 9.82 -1.86 46.30
N VAL A 18 9.79 -0.64 46.83
CA VAL A 18 9.01 0.48 46.30
C VAL A 18 9.60 0.79 44.94
N GLY A 19 9.09 0.12 43.92
CA GLY A 19 9.28 0.51 42.53
C GLY A 19 8.44 1.76 42.31
N CYS A 20 9.11 2.88 42.07
CA CYS A 20 8.47 4.08 41.54
C CYS A 20 7.77 3.70 40.23
N ALA A 21 6.43 3.63 40.27
CA ALA A 21 5.60 3.64 39.09
C ALA A 21 5.73 5.03 38.44
N ILE A 22 6.78 5.21 37.65
CA ILE A 22 6.84 6.30 36.68
C ILE A 22 5.84 5.91 35.60
N ASN A 23 4.65 6.50 35.67
CA ASN A 23 3.75 6.64 34.53
C ASN A 23 4.50 7.43 33.45
N GLN A 24 5.27 6.71 32.63
CA GLN A 24 5.64 7.20 31.31
C GLN A 24 4.39 7.05 30.45
N LYS A 25 3.49 8.04 30.57
CA LYS A 25 2.50 8.33 29.55
C LYS A 25 3.30 8.52 28.27
N SER A 26 3.31 7.50 27.42
CA SER A 26 3.93 7.52 26.11
C SER A 26 3.40 8.75 25.39
N ILE A 27 4.26 9.74 25.22
CA ILE A 27 4.01 10.86 24.32
C ILE A 27 4.27 10.30 22.94
N ASN A 28 3.27 9.66 22.35
CA ASN A 28 3.07 9.64 20.90
C ASN A 28 1.67 9.16 20.51
N ASP A 29 0.62 9.69 21.15
CA ASP A 29 -0.70 9.75 20.52
C ASP A 29 -0.78 11.04 19.68
N GLN A 30 0.14 11.19 18.72
CA GLN A 30 -0.16 12.06 17.59
C GLN A 30 -1.20 11.30 16.77
N GLU A 31 -2.46 11.73 16.84
CA GLU A 31 -3.43 11.39 15.81
C GLU A 31 -2.77 11.61 14.44
N PRO A 32 -2.79 10.62 13.53
CA PRO A 32 -2.19 10.80 12.22
C PRO A 32 -2.84 12.02 11.55
N VAL A 33 -2.01 12.98 11.20
CA VAL A 33 -2.44 14.14 10.42
C VAL A 33 -2.94 13.59 9.08
N ALA A 34 -4.15 13.99 8.68
CA ALA A 34 -4.69 13.65 7.37
C ALA A 34 -3.68 14.04 6.29
N GLY A 35 -3.10 13.04 5.61
CA GLY A 35 -2.02 13.21 4.63
C GLY A 35 -0.78 12.35 4.86
N ASP A 36 -0.58 11.79 6.06
CA ASP A 36 0.65 11.01 6.36
C ASP A 36 0.54 9.51 6.09
N GLN A 37 -0.66 8.98 5.87
CA GLN A 37 -0.90 7.55 5.69
C GLN A 37 -1.49 7.27 4.31
N LEU A 38 -0.93 6.25 3.65
CA LEU A 38 -1.44 5.75 2.39
C LEU A 38 -2.83 5.11 2.61
N TYR A 39 -3.76 5.46 1.75
CA TYR A 39 -5.07 4.84 1.67
C TYR A 39 -4.95 3.40 1.17
N ILE A 40 -5.37 2.47 2.02
CA ILE A 40 -5.49 1.04 1.73
C ILE A 40 -6.92 0.63 2.05
N ALA A 41 -7.62 0.05 1.08
CA ALA A 41 -9.01 -0.34 1.29
C ALA A 41 -9.13 -1.43 2.37
N ALA A 42 -10.13 -1.30 3.24
CA ALA A 42 -10.38 -2.26 4.29
C ALA A 42 -10.69 -3.66 3.72
N HIS A 43 -10.07 -4.68 4.31
CA HIS A 43 -10.25 -6.10 3.95
C HIS A 43 -9.99 -6.42 2.47
N TYR A 44 -9.14 -5.66 1.79
CA TYR A 44 -8.94 -5.84 0.34
C TYR A 44 -8.37 -7.22 0.01
N LYS A 45 -7.51 -7.79 0.87
CA LYS A 45 -6.93 -9.13 0.66
C LYS A 45 -8.00 -10.22 0.71
N GLU A 46 -8.94 -10.12 1.63
CA GLU A 46 -10.09 -11.00 1.75
C GLU A 46 -11.01 -10.85 0.54
N LYS A 47 -11.22 -9.62 0.06
CA LYS A 47 -11.99 -9.35 -1.17
C LYS A 47 -11.30 -9.98 -2.40
N LEU A 48 -9.98 -9.83 -2.56
CA LEU A 48 -9.21 -10.48 -3.64
C LEU A 48 -9.32 -12.01 -3.57
N ALA A 49 -9.15 -12.59 -2.39
CA ALA A 49 -9.28 -14.03 -2.18
C ALA A 49 -10.68 -14.54 -2.53
N ALA A 50 -11.74 -13.80 -2.17
CA ALA A 50 -13.11 -14.12 -2.53
C ALA A 50 -13.36 -14.08 -4.05
N MET A 51 -12.61 -13.23 -4.78
CA MET A 51 -12.61 -13.18 -6.24
C MET A 51 -11.70 -14.23 -6.90
N LYS A 52 -11.00 -15.05 -6.11
CA LYS A 52 -9.95 -16.00 -6.57
C LYS A 52 -8.82 -15.30 -7.34
N LEU A 53 -8.45 -14.12 -6.87
CA LEU A 53 -7.35 -13.34 -7.44
C LEU A 53 -6.16 -13.34 -6.49
N ALA A 54 -4.95 -13.50 -7.05
CA ALA A 54 -3.68 -13.32 -6.35
C ALA A 54 -3.17 -11.89 -6.55
N GLU A 55 -2.69 -11.23 -5.50
CA GLU A 55 -2.06 -9.91 -5.60
C GLU A 55 -0.75 -10.00 -6.38
N VAL A 56 -0.61 -9.16 -7.42
CA VAL A 56 0.63 -8.98 -8.19
C VAL A 56 1.37 -7.74 -7.70
N ALA A 57 0.63 -6.62 -7.59
CA ALA A 57 1.18 -5.36 -7.09
C ALA A 57 0.05 -4.51 -6.50
N ALA A 58 0.21 -4.10 -5.24
CA ALA A 58 -0.66 -3.12 -4.59
C ALA A 58 -0.09 -1.71 -4.80
N MET A 59 -0.95 -0.76 -5.18
CA MET A 59 -0.57 0.62 -5.49
C MET A 59 -1.34 1.58 -4.57
N PRO A 60 -1.01 1.61 -3.27
CA PRO A 60 -1.61 2.54 -2.33
C PRO A 60 -1.17 3.98 -2.62
N TYR A 61 -2.11 4.90 -2.48
CA TYR A 61 -1.93 6.33 -2.70
C TYR A 61 -2.49 7.11 -1.51
N PHE A 62 -2.31 8.43 -1.43
CA PHE A 62 -2.80 9.21 -0.28
C PHE A 62 -4.33 9.40 -0.26
N HIS A 63 -5.05 8.99 -1.31
CA HIS A 63 -6.49 9.09 -1.42
C HIS A 63 -7.09 7.92 -2.21
N SER A 64 -8.42 7.77 -2.13
CA SER A 64 -9.21 6.88 -2.98
C SER A 64 -9.04 7.24 -4.47
N PRO A 65 -9.05 6.25 -5.39
CA PRO A 65 -9.21 4.82 -5.14
C PRO A 65 -7.91 4.11 -4.76
N PHE A 66 -8.03 2.99 -4.05
CA PHE A 66 -6.93 2.04 -3.86
C PHE A 66 -6.96 1.01 -4.99
N ILE A 67 -5.87 0.90 -5.75
CA ILE A 67 -5.78 0.03 -6.92
C ILE A 67 -4.79 -1.11 -6.66
N VAL A 68 -5.19 -2.32 -7.03
CA VAL A 68 -4.35 -3.52 -6.98
C VAL A 68 -4.35 -4.20 -8.34
N VAL A 69 -3.16 -4.47 -8.88
CA VAL A 69 -3.02 -5.44 -9.97
C VAL A 69 -3.12 -6.82 -9.36
N ALA A 70 -4.03 -7.63 -9.87
CA ALA A 70 -4.25 -8.98 -9.39
C ALA A 70 -4.38 -9.97 -10.57
N GLU A 71 -4.01 -11.21 -10.35
CA GLU A 71 -3.95 -12.28 -11.35
C GLU A 71 -4.92 -13.40 -11.02
N ASP A 72 -5.63 -13.92 -12.03
CA ASP A 72 -6.49 -15.10 -11.90
C ASP A 72 -5.71 -16.42 -12.08
N GLU A 73 -6.36 -17.56 -11.83
CA GLU A 73 -5.75 -18.89 -12.01
C GLU A 73 -5.28 -19.19 -13.45
N ALA A 74 -5.75 -18.42 -14.44
CA ALA A 74 -5.35 -18.55 -15.84
C ALA A 74 -4.16 -17.62 -16.21
N GLY A 75 -3.60 -16.89 -15.25
CA GLY A 75 -2.51 -15.94 -15.46
C GLY A 75 -2.96 -14.62 -16.09
N ARG A 76 -4.26 -14.29 -16.07
CA ARG A 76 -4.77 -13.02 -16.60
C ARG A 76 -4.77 -11.97 -15.50
N GLN A 77 -4.15 -10.83 -15.79
CA GLN A 77 -4.05 -9.73 -14.83
C GLN A 77 -5.17 -8.69 -15.03
N SER A 78 -5.74 -8.23 -13.93
CA SER A 78 -6.75 -7.17 -13.89
C SER A 78 -6.36 -6.10 -12.86
N ALA A 79 -6.77 -4.87 -13.11
CA ALA A 79 -6.76 -3.80 -12.13
C ALA A 79 -8.05 -3.88 -11.31
N VAL A 80 -7.93 -4.19 -10.02
CA VAL A 80 -9.01 -4.17 -9.05
C VAL A 80 -8.98 -2.83 -8.33
N ILE A 81 -10.05 -2.07 -8.49
CA ILE A 81 -10.20 -0.69 -8.02
C ILE A 81 -11.16 -0.71 -6.85
N PHE A 82 -10.68 -0.31 -5.68
CA PHE A 82 -11.46 -0.18 -4.46
C PHE A 82 -11.70 1.30 -4.18
N HIS A 83 -12.96 1.72 -4.24
CA HIS A 83 -13.38 3.07 -3.93
C HIS A 83 -13.75 3.21 -2.45
N ASP A 84 -13.80 4.45 -1.98
CA ASP A 84 -14.18 4.84 -0.62
C ASP A 84 -15.67 4.66 -0.32
N ASP A 85 -16.51 4.63 -1.35
CA ASP A 85 -17.93 4.24 -1.27
C ASP A 85 -18.14 2.71 -1.19
N GLU A 86 -17.06 1.97 -0.92
CA GLU A 86 -16.98 0.51 -0.87
C GLU A 86 -17.24 -0.21 -2.21
N THR A 87 -17.49 0.53 -3.30
CA THR A 87 -17.64 -0.09 -4.62
C THR A 87 -16.31 -0.68 -5.08
N THR A 88 -16.41 -1.78 -5.80
CA THR A 88 -15.25 -2.49 -6.34
C THR A 88 -15.47 -2.74 -7.82
N LYS A 89 -14.51 -2.35 -8.63
CA LYS A 89 -14.49 -2.56 -10.08
C LYS A 89 -13.26 -3.38 -10.45
N SER A 90 -13.41 -4.25 -11.46
CA SER A 90 -12.29 -4.99 -12.03
C SER A 90 -12.20 -4.67 -13.52
N VAL A 91 -11.00 -4.29 -13.97
CA VAL A 91 -10.71 -3.96 -15.37
C VAL A 91 -9.59 -4.89 -15.84
N GLN A 92 -9.89 -5.74 -16.82
CA GLN A 92 -8.89 -6.60 -17.45
C GLN A 92 -7.78 -5.76 -18.08
N LEU A 93 -6.53 -6.02 -17.73
CA LEU A 93 -5.38 -5.35 -18.34
C LEU A 93 -5.00 -6.03 -19.66
N PRO A 94 -4.67 -5.26 -20.71
CA PRO A 94 -4.29 -5.81 -22.01
C PRO A 94 -2.85 -6.34 -22.03
N VAL A 95 -2.00 -5.88 -21.11
CA VAL A 95 -0.64 -6.36 -20.88
C VAL A 95 -0.39 -6.52 -19.37
N THR A 96 0.60 -7.33 -19.00
CA THR A 96 0.90 -7.60 -17.59
C THR A 96 1.69 -6.45 -16.95
N TYR A 97 1.66 -6.35 -15.62
CA TYR A 97 2.47 -5.42 -14.84
C TYR A 97 3.98 -5.61 -15.12
N GLU A 98 4.45 -6.85 -15.26
CA GLU A 98 5.84 -7.15 -15.61
C GLU A 98 6.20 -6.64 -17.02
N SER A 99 5.21 -6.57 -17.92
CA SER A 99 5.40 -5.99 -19.25
C SER A 99 5.49 -4.47 -19.19
N ILE A 100 4.64 -3.82 -18.40
CA ILE A 100 4.70 -2.37 -18.16
C ILE A 100 6.03 -1.98 -17.52
N THR A 101 6.44 -2.64 -16.44
CA THR A 101 7.73 -2.35 -15.77
C THR A 101 8.92 -2.49 -16.72
N ARG A 102 8.94 -3.52 -17.58
CA ARG A 102 9.97 -3.67 -18.62
C ARG A 102 9.93 -2.52 -19.63
N MET A 103 8.76 -2.11 -20.07
CA MET A 103 8.58 -1.00 -21.02
C MET A 103 9.02 0.34 -20.44
N VAL A 104 8.81 0.56 -19.14
CA VAL A 104 9.29 1.75 -18.41
C VAL A 104 10.82 1.72 -18.31
N GLN A 105 11.41 0.57 -17.93
CA GLN A 105 12.87 0.40 -17.88
C GLN A 105 13.56 0.61 -19.24
N GLN A 106 12.95 0.14 -20.34
CA GLN A 106 13.46 0.32 -21.69
C GLN A 106 13.51 1.78 -22.15
N ARG A 107 12.72 2.65 -21.52
CA ARG A 107 12.72 4.10 -21.76
C ARG A 107 13.74 4.85 -20.91
N GLY A 108 14.46 4.17 -20.02
CA GLY A 108 15.54 4.74 -19.21
C GLY A 108 15.22 4.99 -17.75
N PHE A 109 13.97 4.74 -17.32
CA PHE A 109 13.54 4.93 -15.94
C PHE A 109 13.98 3.76 -15.03
N ASP A 110 14.38 4.07 -13.80
CA ASP A 110 14.81 3.05 -12.84
C ASP A 110 13.61 2.39 -12.15
N LEU A 111 13.49 1.07 -12.30
CA LEU A 111 12.56 0.20 -11.57
C LEU A 111 13.27 -1.06 -11.01
N SER A 112 14.60 -0.99 -10.88
CA SER A 112 15.45 -2.13 -10.54
C SER A 112 15.34 -2.55 -9.07
N SER A 113 14.97 -1.62 -8.19
CA SER A 113 14.77 -1.86 -6.76
C SER A 113 13.29 -1.87 -6.37
N GLU A 114 12.95 -2.50 -5.24
CA GLU A 114 11.60 -2.39 -4.68
C GLU A 114 11.22 -0.93 -4.41
N ALA A 115 12.14 -0.14 -3.85
CA ALA A 115 11.94 1.29 -3.60
C ALA A 115 11.56 2.04 -4.88
N SER A 116 12.32 1.86 -5.96
CA SER A 116 12.02 2.51 -7.25
C SER A 116 10.71 2.05 -7.88
N ARG A 117 10.24 0.82 -7.59
CA ARG A 117 8.94 0.34 -8.11
C ARG A 117 7.76 1.06 -7.51
N TRP A 118 7.92 1.66 -6.33
CA TRP A 118 6.92 2.55 -5.75
C TRP A 118 6.72 3.82 -6.57
N ASN A 119 7.63 4.18 -7.47
CA ASN A 119 7.44 5.32 -8.36
C ASN A 119 6.50 5.01 -9.54
N LEU A 120 6.15 3.73 -9.76
CA LEU A 120 5.20 3.32 -10.79
C LEU A 120 3.83 3.05 -10.17
N HIS A 121 2.85 3.86 -10.54
CA HIS A 121 1.47 3.77 -10.08
C HIS A 121 0.50 3.54 -11.24
N LEU A 122 -0.65 2.95 -10.92
CA LEU A 122 -1.82 2.91 -11.78
C LEU A 122 -2.87 3.82 -11.14
N PHE A 123 -3.40 4.77 -11.89
CA PHE A 123 -4.45 5.68 -11.41
C PHE A 123 -5.67 5.65 -12.32
N GLU A 124 -6.81 6.09 -11.78
CA GLU A 124 -8.05 6.27 -12.54
C GLU A 124 -8.39 7.76 -12.66
N ILE A 125 -8.58 8.23 -13.91
CA ILE A 125 -9.09 9.57 -14.21
C ILE A 125 -10.23 9.42 -15.21
N ASN A 126 -11.38 10.04 -14.93
CA ASN A 126 -12.55 10.01 -15.81
C ASN A 126 -12.91 8.58 -16.28
N HIS A 127 -12.87 7.63 -15.34
CA HIS A 127 -13.12 6.20 -15.55
C HIS A 127 -12.14 5.45 -16.46
N LYS A 128 -10.99 6.06 -16.77
CA LYS A 128 -9.90 5.46 -17.56
C LYS A 128 -8.68 5.26 -16.68
N LEU A 129 -7.98 4.16 -16.93
CA LEU A 129 -6.76 3.80 -16.22
C LEU A 129 -5.53 4.25 -16.99
N TYR A 130 -4.55 4.75 -16.26
CA TYR A 130 -3.25 5.15 -16.79
C TYR A 130 -2.14 4.73 -15.83
N TRP A 131 -1.01 4.36 -16.40
CA TRP A 131 0.21 4.15 -15.66
C TRP A 131 0.98 5.45 -15.57
N GLU A 132 1.56 5.71 -14.41
CA GLU A 132 2.45 6.83 -14.18
C GLU A 132 3.72 6.37 -13.51
N PHE A 133 4.84 6.77 -14.08
CA PHE A 133 6.11 6.78 -13.38
C PHE A 133 6.47 8.23 -13.04
N GLU A 134 6.82 8.49 -11.79
CA GLU A 134 7.39 9.77 -11.36
C GLU A 134 8.43 9.55 -10.25
N ASP A 135 9.66 10.01 -10.47
CA ASP A 135 10.76 9.92 -9.48
C ASP A 135 11.18 11.29 -8.91
N GLY A 136 10.38 12.32 -9.18
CA GLY A 136 10.63 13.71 -8.80
C GLY A 136 11.54 14.47 -9.77
N GLN A 137 12.13 13.81 -10.77
CA GLN A 137 12.89 14.45 -11.84
C GLN A 137 12.20 14.32 -13.19
N GLU A 138 11.71 13.12 -13.49
CA GLU A 138 11.07 12.79 -14.74
C GLU A 138 9.70 12.16 -14.49
N LYS A 139 8.80 12.36 -15.45
CA LYS A 139 7.44 11.84 -15.42
C LYS A 139 7.11 11.16 -16.75
N LEU A 140 6.49 9.98 -16.68
CA LEU A 140 6.04 9.21 -17.84
C LEU A 140 4.61 8.74 -17.61
N ILE A 141 3.71 9.09 -18.54
CA ILE A 141 2.33 8.61 -18.53
C ILE A 141 2.13 7.60 -19.67
N LEU A 142 1.57 6.44 -19.35
CA LEU A 142 1.20 5.41 -20.33
C LEU A 142 -0.28 5.05 -20.22
N ASP A 143 -0.88 4.63 -21.33
CA ASP A 143 -2.16 3.93 -21.33
C ASP A 143 -2.02 2.50 -20.77
N THR A 144 -3.14 1.80 -20.57
CA THR A 144 -3.13 0.41 -20.08
C THR A 144 -2.36 -0.59 -20.96
N ALA A 145 -2.05 -0.25 -22.22
CA ALA A 145 -1.28 -1.07 -23.14
C ALA A 145 0.23 -0.71 -23.16
N GLY A 146 0.65 0.28 -22.37
CA GLY A 146 2.05 0.72 -22.28
C GLY A 146 2.47 1.73 -23.36
N GLN A 147 1.52 2.34 -24.06
CA GLN A 147 1.76 3.41 -25.02
C GLN A 147 1.81 4.75 -24.29
N GLU A 148 2.79 5.58 -24.64
CA GLU A 148 2.91 6.91 -24.06
C GLU A 148 1.74 7.80 -24.51
N VAL A 149 1.16 8.52 -23.56
CA VAL A 149 0.03 9.41 -23.80
C VAL A 149 0.28 10.77 -23.16
N ALA A 150 -0.46 11.78 -23.62
CA ALA A 150 -0.45 13.08 -22.99
C ALA A 150 -0.93 12.97 -21.54
N ASP A 151 -0.36 13.81 -20.68
CA ASP A 151 -0.73 13.84 -19.28
C ASP A 151 -2.21 14.22 -19.10
N PRO A 152 -3.05 13.30 -18.57
CA PRO A 152 -4.47 13.53 -18.38
C PRO A 152 -4.78 14.61 -17.32
N PHE A 153 -3.86 14.87 -16.38
CA PHE A 153 -4.06 15.88 -15.33
C PHE A 153 -4.03 17.32 -15.90
N HIS A 154 -3.30 17.54 -17.00
CA HIS A 154 -3.21 18.86 -17.64
C HIS A 154 -4.43 19.20 -18.51
N GLN A 155 -5.27 18.23 -18.86
CA GLN A 155 -6.46 18.48 -19.67
C GLN A 155 -7.67 18.97 -18.85
N ASP A 156 -7.71 18.67 -17.55
CA ASP A 156 -8.83 19.07 -16.68
C ASP A 156 -8.73 20.54 -16.19
N GLU A 157 -7.53 21.14 -16.18
CA GLU A 157 -7.36 22.56 -15.79
C GLU A 157 -7.99 23.56 -16.79
N LEU A 158 -8.20 23.16 -18.05
CA LEU A 158 -8.79 24.03 -19.07
C LEU A 158 -10.32 24.02 -19.10
N ASN A 159 -10.97 23.09 -18.40
CA ASN A 159 -12.45 23.01 -18.33
C ASN A 159 -13.04 23.54 -17.01
N GLY A 160 -12.20 23.95 -16.06
CA GLY A 160 -12.61 24.42 -14.73
C GLY A 160 -12.94 25.91 -14.60
N THR A 161 -12.87 26.71 -15.68
CA THR A 161 -13.22 28.14 -15.64
C THR A 161 -14.35 28.51 -16.60
N SER A 162 -15.57 28.03 -16.33
CA SER A 162 -16.81 28.68 -16.78
C SER A 162 -18.04 28.05 -16.13
N SER A 163 -18.47 28.59 -14.99
CA SER A 163 -19.89 28.81 -14.62
C SER A 163 -19.96 29.76 -13.43
#